data_AF-A0A1V4WCQ6-F1
#
_entry.id   AF-A0A1V4WCQ6-F1
#
_cell.length_a   1.000
_cell.length_b   1.000
_cell.length_c   1.000
_cell.angle_alpha   90.00
_cell.angle_beta   90.00
_cell.angle_gamma   90.00
#
_symmetry.space_group_name_H-M   'P 1'
#
loop_
_entity.id
_entity.type
_entity.pdbx_description
1 polymer ?
#
loop_
_entity_poly.entity_id
_entity_poly.type
_entity_poly.pdbx_seq_one_letter_code
_entity_poly.pdbx_strand_id
1 'polypeptide(L)' 'MVHLEQIGLGLDELEALRLADLEGLYQEEAAARMNVSRPTFGRIINEARRKVADAIINGKVLVIEKQIQEEEK' A
#
# COMPACT_ATOMS: atom_id res chain seq x y z
N MET A 1 22.27 -0.87 18.32
CA MET A 1 21.18 -0.39 17.44
C MET A 1 20.10 -1.45 17.42
N VAL A 2 18.82 -1.06 17.53
CA VAL A 2 17.69 -2.00 17.40
C VAL A 2 17.38 -2.11 15.91
N HIS A 3 17.50 -3.30 15.34
CA HIS A 3 17.07 -3.57 13.97
C HIS A 3 15.62 -4.06 14.02
N LEU A 4 14.70 -3.23 13.54
CA LEU A 4 13.31 -3.62 13.36
C LEU A 4 13.15 -4.25 11.97
N GLU A 5 12.31 -5.27 11.90
CA GLU A 5 11.88 -5.83 10.62
C GLU A 5 11.19 -4.75 9.79
N GLN A 6 11.37 -4.80 8.46
CA GLN A 6 10.81 -3.83 7.54
C GLN A 6 9.77 -4.50 6.65
N ILE A 7 8.71 -3.76 6.32
CA ILE A 7 7.71 -4.19 5.35
C ILE A 7 7.46 -3.07 4.33
N GLY A 8 7.60 -3.42 3.05
CA GLY A 8 7.44 -2.50 1.93
C GLY A 8 5.98 -2.36 1.52
N LEU A 9 5.52 -1.13 1.42
CA LEU A 9 4.21 -0.74 0.88
C LEU A 9 4.42 -0.15 -0.52
N GLY A 10 3.88 -0.82 -1.53
CA GLY A 10 3.91 -0.38 -2.93
C GLY A 10 3.12 0.91 -3.14
N LEU A 11 3.37 1.59 -4.27
CA LEU A 11 2.66 2.83 -4.60
C LEU A 11 1.17 2.59 -4.91
N ASP A 12 0.85 1.45 -5.53
CA ASP A 12 -0.53 1.02 -5.79
C ASP A 12 -1.28 0.67 -4.49
N GLU A 13 -0.60 0.01 -3.56
CA GLU A 13 -1.11 -0.28 -2.21
C GLU A 13 -1.35 1.00 -1.41
N LEU A 14 -0.42 1.95 -1.46
CA LEU A 14 -0.57 3.27 -0.84
C LEU A 14 -1.77 4.03 -1.41
N GLU A 15 -1.91 4.05 -2.74
CA GLU A 15 -3.02 4.72 -3.41
C GLU A 15 -4.36 4.06 -3.09
N ALA A 16 -4.41 2.72 -3.04
CA ALA A 16 -5.61 2.00 -2.65
C ALA A 16 -6.04 2.35 -1.21
N LEU A 17 -5.10 2.42 -0.26
CA LEU A 17 -5.37 2.85 1.13
C LEU A 17 -5.90 4.29 1.17
N ARG A 18 -5.28 5.20 0.39
CA ARG A 18 -5.74 6.59 0.30
C ARG A 18 -7.19 6.67 -0.16
N LEU A 19 -7.53 5.98 -1.25
CA LEU A 19 -8.88 6.03 -1.83
C LEU A 19 -9.93 5.33 -0.94
N ALA A 20 -9.65 4.14 -0.44
CA ALA A 20 -10.63 3.36 0.31
C ALA A 20 -10.72 3.76 1.78
N ASP A 21 -9.60 3.88 2.47
CA ASP A 21 -9.57 3.99 3.94
C ASP A 21 -9.44 5.45 4.42
N LEU A 22 -8.75 6.31 3.66
CA LEU A 22 -8.65 7.74 3.99
C LEU A 22 -9.79 8.57 3.39
N GLU A 23 -10.11 8.38 2.11
CA GLU A 23 -11.18 9.12 1.41
C GLU A 23 -12.56 8.46 1.52
N GLY A 24 -12.63 7.21 1.99
CA GLY A 24 -13.89 6.51 2.21
C GLY A 24 -14.63 6.10 0.93
N LEU A 25 -13.94 6.00 -0.21
CA LEU A 25 -14.57 5.64 -1.48
C LEU A 25 -14.99 4.16 -1.50
N TYR A 26 -16.11 3.88 -2.15
CA TYR A 26 -16.50 2.51 -2.43
C TYR A 26 -15.53 1.85 -3.42
N GLN A 27 -15.36 0.54 -3.27
CA GLN A 27 -14.39 -0.26 -4.03
C GLN A 27 -14.49 -0.07 -5.56
N GLU A 28 -15.70 0.10 -6.08
CA GLU A 28 -15.94 0.29 -7.50
C GLU A 28 -15.44 1.66 -7.99
N GLU A 29 -15.67 2.73 -7.21
CA GLU A 29 -15.17 4.06 -7.52
C GLU A 29 -13.64 4.12 -7.42
N ALA A 30 -13.08 3.53 -6.36
CA ALA A 30 -11.64 3.49 -6.17
C ALA A 30 -10.93 2.69 -7.27
N ALA A 31 -11.52 1.56 -7.71
CA ALA A 31 -11.02 0.79 -8.85
C ALA A 31 -11.04 1.59 -10.15
N ALA A 32 -12.12 2.34 -10.40
CA ALA A 32 -12.23 3.22 -11.56
C ALA A 32 -11.16 4.32 -11.55
N ARG A 33 -10.91 4.96 -10.40
CA ARG A 33 -9.86 5.99 -10.25
C ARG A 33 -8.44 5.44 -10.48
N MET A 34 -8.19 4.20 -10.08
CA MET A 34 -6.92 3.50 -10.32
C MET A 34 -6.82 2.89 -11.73
N ASN A 35 -7.87 3.01 -12.55
CA ASN A 35 -7.95 2.39 -13.89
C ASN A 35 -7.67 0.88 -13.86
N VAL A 36 -8.24 0.18 -12.86
CA VAL A 36 -8.14 -1.29 -12.72
C VAL A 36 -9.52 -1.91 -12.55
N SER A 37 -9.63 -3.21 -12.75
CA SER A 37 -10.88 -3.93 -12.46
C SER A 37 -11.15 -3.97 -10.94
N ARG A 38 -12.43 -4.02 -10.55
CA ARG A 38 -12.84 -4.14 -9.14
C ARG A 38 -12.17 -5.33 -8.41
N PRO A 39 -12.03 -6.53 -9.00
CA PRO A 39 -11.28 -7.62 -8.37
C PRO A 39 -9.79 -7.31 -8.18
N THR A 40 -9.16 -6.60 -9.12
CA THR A 40 -7.76 -6.17 -9.00
C THR A 40 -7.59 -5.17 -7.85
N PHE A 41 -8.43 -4.15 -7.79
CA PHE A 41 -8.44 -3.22 -6.65
C PHE A 41 -8.63 -3.96 -5.32
N GLY A 42 -9.57 -4.92 -5.27
CA GLY A 42 -9.77 -5.76 -4.09
C GLY A 42 -8.53 -6.50 -3.61
N ARG A 43 -7.72 -7.04 -4.52
CA ARG A 43 -6.45 -7.68 -4.16
C ARG A 43 -5.44 -6.66 -3.61
N ILE A 44 -5.29 -5.52 -4.28
CA ILE A 44 -4.35 -4.45 -3.87
C ILE A 44 -4.69 -3.93 -2.48
N ILE A 45 -5.96 -3.55 -2.24
CA ILE A 45 -6.35 -2.99 -0.93
C ILE A 45 -6.24 -4.01 0.21
N ASN A 46 -6.55 -5.29 -0.06
CA ASN A 46 -6.41 -6.34 0.96
C ASN A 46 -4.94 -6.59 1.31
N GLU A 47 -4.05 -6.57 0.32
CA GLU A 47 -2.61 -6.66 0.52
C GLU A 47 -2.08 -5.47 1.34
N ALA A 48 -2.45 -4.25 0.94
CA ALA A 48 -2.05 -3.02 1.62
C ALA A 48 -2.48 -3.01 3.09
N ARG A 49 -3.75 -3.35 3.37
CA ARG A 49 -4.28 -3.44 4.75
C ARG A 49 -3.56 -4.52 5.56
N ARG A 50 -3.24 -5.67 4.96
CA ARG A 50 -2.48 -6.73 5.64
C ARG A 50 -1.09 -6.24 6.05
N LYS A 51 -0.38 -5.56 5.14
CA LYS A 51 0.96 -5.03 5.42
C LYS A 51 0.95 -3.96 6.50
N VAL A 52 -0.02 -3.04 6.46
CA VAL A 52 -0.23 -2.04 7.50
C VAL A 52 -0.54 -2.70 8.85
N ALA A 53 -1.44 -3.68 8.88
CA ALA A 53 -1.77 -4.41 10.09
C ALA A 53 -0.55 -5.16 10.65
N ASP A 54 0.22 -5.84 9.81
CA ASP A 54 1.45 -6.54 10.21
C ASP A 54 2.48 -5.56 10.81
N ALA A 55 2.66 -4.38 10.19
CA ALA A 55 3.54 -3.36 10.72
C ALA A 55 3.12 -2.87 12.11
N ILE A 56 1.83 -2.56 12.28
CA ILE A 56 1.30 -2.03 13.54
C ILE A 56 1.36 -3.08 14.66
N ILE A 57 0.92 -4.31 14.38
CA ILE A 57 0.82 -5.38 15.39
C ILE A 57 2.19 -5.91 15.81
N ASN A 58 3.11 -6.06 14.86
CA ASN A 58 4.43 -6.66 15.12
C ASN A 58 5.55 -5.62 15.30
N GLY A 59 5.22 -4.32 15.32
CA GLY A 59 6.19 -3.24 15.51
C GLY A 59 7.24 -3.15 14.39
N LYS A 60 6.83 -3.46 13.15
CA LYS A 60 7.71 -3.38 11.97
C LYS A 60 7.74 -1.96 11.43
N VAL A 61 8.84 -1.60 10.78
CA VAL A 61 8.95 -0.34 10.05
C VAL A 61 8.20 -0.48 8.72
N LEU A 62 7.15 0.32 8.56
CA LEU A 62 6.44 0.44 7.29
C LEU A 62 7.20 1.39 6.35
N VAL A 63 7.68 0.89 5.22
CA VAL A 63 8.45 1.66 4.24
C VAL A 63 7.62 1.84 2.99
N ILE A 64 7.42 3.08 2.55
CA ILE A 64 6.81 3.34 1.25
C ILE A 64 7.88 3.14 0.19
N GLU A 65 7.67 2.20 -0.73
CA GLU A 65 8.57 1.92 -1.83
C GLU A 65 8.57 3.13 -2.79
N LYS A 66 9.62 3.96 -2.71
CA LYS A 66 9.90 4.95 -3.76
C LYS A 66 10.64 4.24 -4.87
N GLN A 67 10.19 4.42 -6.11
CA GLN A 67 11.02 4.16 -7.29
C GLN A 67 12.15 5.21 -7.30
N ILE A 68 13.21 4.99 -6.51
CA ILE A 68 14.46 5.69 -6.74
C ILE A 68 15.10 4.90 -7.88
N GLN A 69 15.01 5.45 -9.09
CA GLN A 69 15.94 5.06 -10.14
C GLN A 69 17.31 5.48 -9.62
N GLU A 70 18.13 4.51 -9.22
CA GLU A 70 19.55 4.77 -9.01
C GLU A 70 20.11 5.16 -10.38
N GLU A 71 20.28 6.46 -10.61
CA GLU A 71 21.21 6.93 -11.63
C GLU A 71 22.59 6.43 -11.19
N GLU A 72 23.01 5.29 -11.72
CA GLU A 72 24.41 4.89 -11.69
C GLU A 72 25.23 6.03 -12.31
N LYS A 73 26.06 6.64 -11.47
CA LYS A 73 26.99 7.72 -11.83
C LYS A 73 28.23 7.18 -12.53
#